data_AF-A0A352F5B7-F1
#
_entry.id   AF-A0A352F5B7-F1
#
_cell.length_a   1.000
_cell.length_b   1.000
_cell.length_c   1.000
_cell.angle_alpha   90.00
_cell.angle_beta   90.00
_cell.angle_gamma   90.00
#
_symmetry.space_group_name_H-M   'P 1'
#
loop_
_entity.id
_entity.type
_entity.pdbx_description
1 polymer ?
#
loop_
_entity_poly.entity_id
_entity_poly.type
_entity_poly.pdbx_seq_one_letter_code
_entity_poly.pdbx_strand_id
1 'polypeptide(L)'
;MKHNHADKITTRMLAKSRRYSIGILLITLIAVGLFTVQPATGQRKSSQGYGKEMEVPAGVDFLKTVAGTQFRFMEEFTVPADFFDKGSRPFAGVVRLKGSPIGTFGDRKTGSADTVIERTKPASFSSGFGRAAVPIKVAALSLESVRPISVRVGKEWQQWNVKFGLSPNRTSEGTLTIMRRSENGGTFNSEFVVYGLITFTRASDGAERSLDIGKMDLGAKSIAKITLRTSGAPWQSSSRSGGSLNTGFQAGVTTLGRAVTFGENSRLANHQVILVAF
;
A
#
# COMPACT_ATOMS: atom_id res chain seq x y z
N MET A 1 12.47 -39.39 48.63
CA MET A 1 11.40 -40.03 49.43
C MET A 1 10.08 -39.46 48.94
N LYS A 2 9.40 -40.13 47.99
CA LYS A 2 8.37 -41.16 48.18
C LYS A 2 7.13 -40.67 48.96
N HIS A 3 6.02 -40.63 48.20
CA HIS A 3 4.66 -41.06 48.58
C HIS A 3 3.88 -40.17 49.56
N ASN A 4 2.63 -39.75 49.31
CA ASN A 4 1.42 -40.57 49.14
C ASN A 4 0.22 -39.66 48.69
N HIS A 5 -0.59 -40.04 47.69
CA HIS A 5 -1.85 -40.83 47.74
C HIS A 5 -3.09 -39.93 47.95
N ALA A 6 -3.92 -39.73 46.91
CA ALA A 6 -5.20 -40.42 46.63
C ALA A 6 -6.28 -40.13 47.71
N ASP A 7 -7.56 -39.85 47.44
CA ASP A 7 -8.45 -40.46 46.48
C ASP A 7 -9.80 -39.69 46.40
N LYS A 8 -10.63 -40.11 45.43
CA LYS A 8 -12.01 -39.75 45.01
C LYS A 8 -13.03 -39.27 46.07
N ILE A 9 -14.11 -38.60 45.59
CA ILE A 9 -15.51 -39.07 45.75
C ILE A 9 -16.44 -38.39 44.72
N THR A 10 -17.24 -39.24 44.06
CA THR A 10 -18.29 -39.01 43.06
C THR A 10 -19.63 -38.73 43.75
N THR A 11 -20.51 -37.84 43.25
CA THR A 11 -21.98 -37.99 43.45
C THR A 11 -22.78 -37.32 42.32
N ARG A 12 -23.62 -38.13 41.67
CA ARG A 12 -24.72 -37.74 40.75
C ARG A 12 -25.90 -37.19 41.54
N MET A 13 -26.66 -36.23 41.01
CA MET A 13 -28.12 -36.20 41.16
C MET A 13 -28.82 -35.60 39.94
N LEU A 14 -29.72 -36.40 39.39
CA LEU A 14 -30.77 -36.09 38.41
C LEU A 14 -32.10 -36.33 39.13
N ALA A 15 -33.03 -35.37 39.07
CA ALA A 15 -34.51 -35.49 39.22
C ALA A 15 -35.06 -34.03 39.37
N LYS A 16 -36.28 -33.63 38.97
CA LYS A 16 -37.52 -34.33 38.62
C LYS A 16 -38.48 -33.36 37.89
N SER A 17 -39.38 -33.98 37.13
CA SER A 17 -40.55 -33.52 36.39
C SER A 17 -41.58 -32.62 37.07
N ARG A 18 -42.36 -31.86 36.27
CA ARG A 18 -43.81 -31.67 36.46
C ARG A 18 -44.57 -31.67 35.12
N ARG A 19 -45.58 -32.52 35.04
CA ARG A 19 -46.64 -32.59 34.02
C ARG A 19 -47.86 -31.82 34.54
N TYR A 20 -48.61 -31.15 33.66
CA TYR A 20 -50.02 -30.81 33.87
C TYR A 20 -50.80 -31.07 32.58
N SER A 21 -51.96 -31.71 32.73
CA SER A 21 -52.84 -32.19 31.67
C SER A 21 -54.07 -31.29 31.51
N ILE A 22 -54.43 -31.06 30.24
CA ILE A 22 -55.78 -31.08 29.61
C ILE A 22 -56.94 -30.34 30.30
N GLY A 23 -57.49 -29.36 29.57
CA GLY A 23 -58.89 -28.94 29.61
C GLY A 23 -59.33 -28.50 28.22
N ILE A 24 -60.25 -29.24 27.60
CA ILE A 24 -60.87 -28.98 26.29
C ILE A 24 -62.09 -28.07 26.49
N LEU A 25 -62.27 -27.05 25.65
CA LEU A 25 -63.59 -26.52 25.32
C LEU A 25 -63.62 -26.04 23.86
N LEU A 26 -64.43 -26.73 23.05
CA LEU A 26 -64.82 -26.37 21.68
C LEU A 26 -65.87 -25.25 21.73
N ILE A 27 -65.68 -24.18 20.94
CA ILE A 27 -66.80 -23.47 20.28
C ILE A 27 -66.38 -23.13 18.84
N THR A 28 -67.14 -23.69 17.91
CA THR A 28 -67.13 -23.46 16.47
C THR A 28 -67.76 -22.11 16.13
N LEU A 29 -67.12 -21.34 15.25
CA LEU A 29 -67.79 -20.32 14.45
C LEU A 29 -67.25 -20.39 13.02
N ILE A 30 -68.16 -20.81 12.13
CA ILE A 30 -67.96 -20.98 10.70
C ILE A 30 -68.05 -19.59 10.06
N ALA A 31 -66.96 -19.14 9.44
CA ALA A 31 -67.00 -18.08 8.43
C ALA A 31 -66.51 -18.68 7.11
N VAL A 32 -67.44 -18.85 6.18
CA VAL A 32 -67.19 -19.27 4.81
C VAL A 32 -66.52 -18.10 4.08
N GLY A 33 -65.21 -18.20 3.89
CA GLY A 33 -64.46 -17.38 2.95
C GLY A 33 -63.94 -18.26 1.83
N LEU A 34 -64.41 -18.04 0.59
CA LEU A 34 -63.76 -18.59 -0.59
C LEU A 34 -62.34 -18.00 -0.65
N PHE A 35 -61.34 -18.76 -0.23
CA PHE A 35 -59.96 -18.53 -0.63
C PHE A 35 -59.72 -19.31 -1.92
N THR A 36 -59.63 -18.58 -3.03
CA THR A 36 -58.92 -19.08 -4.20
C THR A 36 -57.50 -19.40 -3.77
N VAL A 37 -57.09 -20.67 -3.83
CA VAL A 37 -55.69 -21.06 -3.66
C VAL A 37 -54.93 -20.48 -4.85
N GLN A 38 -54.35 -19.30 -4.68
CA GLN A 38 -53.28 -18.84 -5.56
C GLN A 38 -52.15 -19.86 -5.44
N PRO A 39 -51.61 -20.41 -6.54
CA PRO A 39 -50.37 -21.15 -6.44
C PRO A 39 -49.34 -20.18 -5.87
N ALA A 40 -48.89 -20.47 -4.65
CA ALA A 40 -47.73 -19.82 -4.08
C ALA A 40 -46.58 -20.12 -5.05
N THR A 41 -46.31 -19.17 -5.95
CA THR A 41 -45.03 -19.07 -6.65
C THR A 41 -43.99 -18.93 -5.56
N GLY A 42 -43.45 -20.09 -5.17
CA GLY A 42 -42.34 -20.19 -4.25
C GLY A 42 -41.12 -19.55 -4.88
N GLN A 43 -41.05 -18.23 -4.87
CA GLN A 43 -39.77 -17.56 -4.79
C GLN A 43 -39.25 -17.79 -3.37
N ARG A 44 -38.62 -18.97 -3.19
CA ARG A 44 -37.41 -18.99 -2.39
C ARG A 44 -36.50 -17.95 -3.03
N LYS A 45 -36.44 -16.75 -2.47
CA LYS A 45 -35.27 -15.89 -2.61
C LYS A 45 -34.12 -16.73 -2.06
N SER A 46 -33.43 -17.42 -2.94
CA SER A 46 -32.12 -17.94 -2.65
C SER A 46 -31.30 -16.74 -2.19
N SER A 47 -30.90 -16.76 -0.94
CA SER A 47 -29.79 -15.95 -0.44
C SER A 47 -28.51 -16.43 -1.12
N GLN A 48 -28.36 -16.15 -2.41
CA GLN A 48 -27.11 -16.23 -3.15
C GLN A 48 -26.47 -14.84 -3.10
N GLY A 49 -25.90 -14.50 -1.94
CA GLY A 49 -24.95 -13.40 -1.83
C GLY A 49 -23.59 -13.83 -2.39
N TYR A 50 -23.52 -14.18 -3.68
CA TYR A 50 -22.24 -14.21 -4.37
C TYR A 50 -21.83 -12.75 -4.58
N GLY A 51 -20.66 -12.39 -4.06
CA GLY A 51 -20.20 -11.00 -3.99
C GLY A 51 -20.35 -10.29 -5.33
N LYS A 52 -21.07 -9.17 -5.33
CA LYS A 52 -21.23 -8.31 -6.50
C LYS A 52 -19.85 -8.10 -7.14
N GLU A 53 -19.79 -8.31 -8.46
CA GLU A 53 -18.63 -7.97 -9.27
C GLU A 53 -18.18 -6.56 -8.92
N MET A 54 -16.93 -6.43 -8.52
CA MET A 54 -16.33 -5.17 -8.15
C MET A 54 -15.11 -4.96 -9.03
N GLU A 55 -14.94 -3.72 -9.43
CA GLU A 55 -13.76 -3.26 -10.13
C GLU A 55 -13.08 -2.18 -9.30
N VAL A 56 -11.77 -2.30 -9.12
CA VAL A 56 -10.96 -1.17 -8.71
C VAL A 56 -10.48 -0.50 -10.00
N PRO A 57 -10.98 0.70 -10.35
CA PRO A 57 -10.73 1.31 -11.66
C PRO A 57 -9.26 1.68 -11.82
N ALA A 58 -8.76 1.78 -13.06
CA ALA A 58 -7.49 2.46 -13.32
C ALA A 58 -7.48 3.87 -12.69
N GLY A 59 -6.29 4.40 -12.35
CA GLY A 59 -6.20 5.72 -11.75
C GLY A 59 -4.88 6.00 -11.06
N VAL A 60 -4.81 7.16 -10.41
CA VAL A 60 -3.61 7.63 -9.70
C VAL A 60 -3.79 7.55 -8.20
N ASP A 61 -2.70 7.19 -7.53
CA ASP A 61 -2.56 7.07 -6.09
C ASP A 61 -1.49 8.08 -5.62
N PHE A 62 -1.91 9.05 -4.81
CA PHE A 62 -1.07 10.08 -4.21
C PHE A 62 -0.53 9.61 -2.86
N LEU A 63 0.79 9.63 -2.74
CA LEU A 63 1.52 9.13 -1.59
C LEU A 63 2.45 10.20 -1.03
N LYS A 64 2.64 10.17 0.29
CA LYS A 64 3.63 10.98 1.00
C LYS A 64 4.70 10.11 1.64
N THR A 65 5.93 10.54 1.46
CA THR A 65 7.11 10.07 2.15
C THR A 65 7.07 10.50 3.62
N VAL A 66 7.25 9.54 4.52
CA VAL A 66 7.39 9.83 5.95
C VAL A 66 8.87 9.80 6.39
N ALA A 67 9.14 10.32 7.57
CA ALA A 67 10.48 10.39 8.13
C ALA A 67 11.13 9.00 8.24
N GLY A 68 12.44 8.94 8.03
CA GLY A 68 13.21 7.68 7.99
C GLY A 68 13.61 7.26 6.58
N THR A 69 13.03 7.88 5.54
CA THR A 69 13.41 7.62 4.15
C THR A 69 14.87 8.01 3.89
N GLN A 70 15.59 7.12 3.23
CA GLN A 70 17.00 7.33 2.89
C GLN A 70 17.36 6.58 1.61
N PHE A 71 18.44 7.01 0.96
CA PHE A 71 19.09 6.31 -0.14
C PHE A 71 20.57 6.13 0.18
N ARG A 72 21.12 4.95 -0.14
CA ARG A 72 22.52 4.61 0.13
C ARG A 72 23.29 4.51 -1.19
N PHE A 73 24.23 5.44 -1.38
CA PHE A 73 25.23 5.40 -2.44
C PHE A 73 26.34 4.44 -2.03
N MET A 74 26.36 3.25 -2.61
CA MET A 74 27.47 2.31 -2.48
C MET A 74 27.48 1.33 -3.66
N GLU A 75 28.56 0.57 -3.80
CA GLU A 75 28.74 -0.40 -4.89
C GLU A 75 28.50 0.28 -6.25
N GLU A 76 27.60 -0.26 -7.09
CA GLU A 76 27.24 0.27 -8.40
C GLU A 76 26.60 1.66 -8.38
N PHE A 77 26.11 2.11 -7.22
CA PHE A 77 25.54 3.44 -7.03
C PHE A 77 26.51 4.41 -6.39
N THR A 78 27.79 4.04 -6.21
CA THR A 78 28.81 4.99 -5.74
C THR A 78 28.93 6.13 -6.75
N VAL A 79 28.87 7.39 -6.28
CA VAL A 79 29.09 8.52 -7.18
C VAL A 79 30.59 8.55 -7.55
N PRO A 80 30.96 8.54 -8.84
CA PRO A 80 32.35 8.43 -9.25
C PRO A 80 33.24 9.58 -8.76
N ALA A 81 34.56 9.35 -8.77
CA ALA A 81 35.53 10.42 -8.66
C ALA A 81 35.34 11.45 -9.79
N ASP A 82 35.75 12.69 -9.54
CA ASP A 82 35.65 13.80 -10.49
C ASP A 82 34.23 14.20 -10.92
N PHE A 83 33.18 13.53 -10.42
CA PHE A 83 31.79 13.81 -10.77
C PHE A 83 31.32 15.19 -10.28
N PHE A 84 31.64 15.55 -9.03
CA PHE A 84 31.18 16.81 -8.45
C PHE A 84 31.95 18.00 -9.02
N ASP A 85 33.27 17.83 -9.08
CA ASP A 85 34.26 18.70 -9.70
C ASP A 85 35.54 17.90 -9.93
N LYS A 86 36.43 18.41 -10.79
CA LYS A 86 37.79 17.89 -10.92
C LYS A 86 38.49 17.85 -9.56
N GLY A 87 39.07 16.71 -9.21
CA GLY A 87 39.70 16.43 -7.93
C GLY A 87 38.72 16.00 -6.82
N SER A 88 37.43 15.80 -7.13
CA SER A 88 36.47 15.26 -6.16
C SER A 88 36.69 13.77 -5.92
N ARG A 89 36.67 13.36 -4.65
CA ARG A 89 36.69 11.94 -4.28
C ARG A 89 35.35 11.29 -4.63
N PRO A 90 35.32 9.96 -4.90
CA PRO A 90 34.06 9.26 -5.05
C PRO A 90 33.23 9.40 -3.76
N PHE A 91 31.91 9.51 -3.91
CA PHE A 91 30.99 9.60 -2.77
C PHE A 91 30.26 8.28 -2.59
N ALA A 92 30.51 7.65 -1.44
CA ALA A 92 29.73 6.56 -0.89
C ALA A 92 29.19 6.98 0.48
N GLY A 93 27.90 6.80 0.72
CA GLY A 93 27.25 7.28 1.93
C GLY A 93 25.73 7.15 1.92
N VAL A 94 25.13 7.46 3.07
CA VAL A 94 23.66 7.48 3.22
C VAL A 94 23.18 8.93 3.13
N VAL A 95 22.19 9.16 2.28
CA VAL A 95 21.46 10.43 2.20
C VAL A 95 20.08 10.22 2.79
N ARG A 96 19.77 10.95 3.87
CA ARG A 96 18.42 10.99 4.44
C ARG A 96 17.56 11.93 3.61
N LEU A 97 16.37 11.48 3.27
CA LEU A 97 15.44 12.13 2.37
C LEU A 97 14.13 12.46 3.07
N LYS A 98 13.48 13.51 2.58
CA LYS A 98 12.09 13.85 2.90
C LYS A 98 11.35 14.12 1.59
N GLY A 99 10.03 13.99 1.64
CA GLY A 99 9.16 14.39 0.54
C GLY A 99 9.19 15.90 0.32
N SER A 100 9.21 16.31 -0.94
CA SER A 100 9.00 17.69 -1.38
C SER A 100 7.69 17.73 -2.18
N PRO A 101 6.62 18.38 -1.68
CA PRO A 101 5.29 18.31 -2.28
C PRO A 101 5.27 18.64 -3.78
N ILE A 102 4.57 17.82 -4.57
CA ILE A 102 4.41 18.01 -6.02
C ILE A 102 3.55 19.24 -6.34
N GLY A 103 2.61 19.58 -5.46
CA GLY A 103 1.67 20.68 -5.64
C GLY A 103 0.49 20.32 -6.56
N THR A 104 0.77 20.03 -7.83
CA THR A 104 -0.24 19.69 -8.85
C THR A 104 0.22 18.57 -9.77
N PHE A 105 -0.69 17.64 -10.09
CA PHE A 105 -0.46 16.59 -11.07
C PHE A 105 -1.65 16.54 -12.04
N GLY A 106 -1.43 16.93 -13.29
CA GLY A 106 -2.52 17.25 -14.22
C GLY A 106 -3.33 18.44 -13.71
N ASP A 107 -4.65 18.28 -13.66
CA ASP A 107 -5.63 19.24 -13.14
C ASP A 107 -5.87 19.11 -11.61
N ARG A 108 -5.20 18.17 -10.95
CA ARG A 108 -5.47 17.80 -9.55
C ARG A 108 -4.45 18.42 -8.61
N LYS A 109 -4.91 19.04 -7.53
CA LYS A 109 -4.05 19.39 -6.39
C LYS A 109 -3.63 18.12 -5.66
N THR A 110 -2.34 17.98 -5.36
CA THR A 110 -1.80 16.76 -4.73
C THR A 110 -1.67 16.89 -3.21
N GLY A 111 -1.96 18.06 -2.65
CA GLY A 111 -1.75 18.35 -1.23
C GLY A 111 -0.27 18.23 -0.86
N SER A 112 0.03 17.43 0.17
CA SER A 112 1.43 17.16 0.59
C SER A 112 2.04 15.91 -0.04
N ALA A 113 1.41 15.33 -1.07
CA ALA A 113 1.97 14.18 -1.76
C ALA A 113 3.22 14.55 -2.56
N ASP A 114 4.22 13.69 -2.46
CA ASP A 114 5.54 13.79 -3.09
C ASP A 114 5.82 12.64 -4.07
N THR A 115 4.91 11.66 -4.13
CA THR A 115 4.99 10.49 -5.00
C THR A 115 3.62 10.22 -5.62
N VAL A 116 3.59 9.91 -6.91
CA VAL A 116 2.37 9.51 -7.64
C VAL A 116 2.61 8.15 -8.28
N ILE A 117 1.74 7.20 -7.98
CA ILE A 117 1.69 5.90 -8.65
C ILE A 117 0.44 5.86 -9.52
N GLU A 118 0.58 5.42 -10.76
CA GLU A 118 -0.51 5.22 -11.70
C GLU A 118 -0.77 3.74 -11.89
N ARG A 119 -2.01 3.31 -11.65
CA ARG A 119 -2.56 2.01 -12.00
C ARG A 119 -3.10 2.10 -13.41
N THR A 120 -2.41 1.51 -14.38
CA THR A 120 -2.69 1.71 -15.81
C THR A 120 -3.81 0.82 -16.35
N LYS A 121 -4.28 -0.14 -15.55
CA LYS A 121 -5.44 -1.00 -15.86
C LYS A 121 -6.35 -1.15 -14.63
N PRO A 122 -7.65 -1.39 -14.84
CA PRO A 122 -8.55 -1.75 -13.76
C PRO A 122 -8.25 -3.16 -13.22
N ALA A 123 -8.62 -3.38 -11.96
CA ALA A 123 -8.53 -4.68 -11.29
C ALA A 123 -9.95 -5.25 -11.10
N SER A 124 -10.29 -6.31 -11.84
CA SER A 124 -11.61 -6.94 -11.80
C SER A 124 -11.63 -8.19 -10.91
N PHE A 125 -12.70 -8.39 -10.15
CA PHE A 125 -12.87 -9.53 -9.23
C PHE A 125 -14.11 -10.35 -9.59
N SER A 126 -13.90 -11.54 -10.17
CA SER A 126 -14.96 -12.39 -10.74
C SER A 126 -16.01 -12.93 -9.75
N SER A 127 -15.69 -13.00 -8.46
CA SER A 127 -16.61 -13.48 -7.40
C SER A 127 -16.90 -12.42 -6.34
N GLY A 128 -16.58 -11.17 -6.65
CA GLY A 128 -16.48 -10.09 -5.68
C GLY A 128 -15.22 -10.22 -4.82
N PHE A 129 -14.92 -11.36 -4.23
CA PHE A 129 -13.68 -11.54 -3.46
C PHE A 129 -12.55 -12.12 -4.33
N GLY A 130 -11.30 -11.96 -3.88
CA GLY A 130 -10.17 -12.62 -4.54
C GLY A 130 -8.96 -11.73 -4.77
N ARG A 131 -8.19 -12.09 -5.79
CA ARG A 131 -6.91 -11.48 -6.14
C ARG A 131 -6.95 -10.96 -7.57
N ALA A 132 -6.49 -9.74 -7.78
CA ALA A 132 -6.26 -9.17 -9.10
C ALA A 132 -4.88 -8.50 -9.14
N ALA A 133 -4.15 -8.64 -10.23
CA ALA A 133 -2.86 -7.99 -10.43
C ALA A 133 -2.97 -6.99 -11.58
N VAL A 134 -2.48 -5.77 -11.37
CA VAL A 134 -2.49 -4.70 -12.37
C VAL A 134 -1.09 -4.11 -12.53
N PRO A 135 -0.71 -3.74 -13.75
CA PRO A 135 0.50 -2.96 -13.99
C PRO A 135 0.39 -1.58 -13.33
N ILE A 136 1.52 -1.11 -12.80
CA ILE A 136 1.66 0.24 -12.25
C ILE A 136 2.89 0.95 -12.82
N LYS A 137 2.83 2.28 -12.82
CA LYS A 137 3.94 3.18 -13.16
C LYS A 137 4.14 4.20 -12.05
N VAL A 138 5.39 4.54 -11.72
CA VAL A 138 5.68 5.73 -10.92
C VAL A 138 5.62 6.92 -11.85
N ALA A 139 4.62 7.77 -11.68
CA ALA A 139 4.33 8.87 -12.58
C ALA A 139 4.96 10.19 -12.11
N ALA A 140 5.19 10.34 -10.81
CA ALA A 140 5.95 11.45 -10.24
C ALA A 140 6.66 11.03 -8.95
N LEU A 141 7.83 11.63 -8.72
CA LEU A 141 8.63 11.49 -7.51
C LEU A 141 9.35 12.82 -7.26
N SER A 142 9.30 13.31 -6.03
CA SER A 142 9.94 14.55 -5.62
C SER A 142 10.44 14.45 -4.19
N LEU A 143 11.70 14.03 -4.03
CA LEU A 143 12.34 13.96 -2.72
C LEU A 143 13.55 14.90 -2.66
N GLU A 144 13.89 15.35 -1.46
CA GLU A 144 15.07 16.16 -1.20
C GLU A 144 15.81 15.71 0.05
N SER A 145 17.12 15.96 0.08
CA SER A 145 17.97 15.69 1.24
C SER A 145 17.54 16.52 2.44
N VAL A 146 17.50 15.88 3.61
CA VAL A 146 17.22 16.59 4.88
C VAL A 146 18.36 17.56 5.23
N ARG A 147 19.59 17.27 4.82
CA ARG A 147 20.78 18.13 4.95
C ARG A 147 21.70 17.91 3.74
N PRO A 148 22.54 18.89 3.37
CA PRO A 148 23.55 18.71 2.33
C PRO A 148 24.49 17.53 2.65
N ILE A 149 25.05 16.91 1.62
CA ILE A 149 26.19 15.99 1.73
C ILE A 149 27.51 16.77 1.67
N SER A 150 28.51 16.28 2.40
CA SER A 150 29.88 16.80 2.36
C SER A 150 30.72 15.99 1.37
N VAL A 151 31.26 16.66 0.35
CA VAL A 151 32.14 16.06 -0.66
C VAL A 151 33.53 16.69 -0.56
N ARG A 152 34.57 15.86 -0.57
CA ARG A 152 35.96 16.32 -0.57
C ARG A 152 36.41 16.60 -2.00
N VAL A 153 36.80 17.84 -2.30
CA VAL A 153 37.34 18.26 -3.60
C VAL A 153 38.72 18.85 -3.40
N GLY A 154 39.77 18.13 -3.80
CA GLY A 154 41.14 18.46 -3.45
C GLY A 154 41.34 18.59 -1.92
N LYS A 155 41.66 19.80 -1.47
CA LYS A 155 41.86 20.13 -0.04
C LYS A 155 40.64 20.76 0.64
N GLU A 156 39.56 20.98 -0.10
CA GLU A 156 38.36 21.66 0.40
C GLU A 156 37.18 20.70 0.59
N TRP A 157 36.26 21.08 1.46
CA TRP A 157 34.96 20.42 1.61
C TRP A 157 33.88 21.27 0.94
N GLN A 158 33.13 20.66 0.03
CA GLN A 158 31.97 21.28 -0.61
C GLN A 158 30.68 20.67 -0.05
N GLN A 159 29.65 21.49 0.12
CA GLN A 159 28.32 21.07 0.57
C GLN A 159 27.37 20.99 -0.63
N TRP A 160 26.64 19.90 -0.75
CA TRP A 160 25.74 19.64 -1.88
C TRP A 160 24.35 19.22 -1.41
N ASN A 161 23.33 20.00 -1.73
CA ASN A 161 21.95 19.58 -1.58
C ASN A 161 21.63 18.50 -2.62
N VAL A 162 20.77 17.54 -2.28
CA VAL A 162 20.42 16.44 -3.17
C VAL A 162 18.92 16.42 -3.41
N LYS A 163 18.50 16.30 -4.65
CA LYS A 163 17.10 16.06 -5.07
C LYS A 163 17.01 14.74 -5.82
N PHE A 164 15.90 14.03 -5.62
CA PHE A 164 15.57 12.80 -6.33
C PHE A 164 14.26 13.00 -7.09
N GLY A 165 14.34 12.85 -8.40
CA GLY A 165 13.19 12.77 -9.31
C GLY A 165 13.21 11.48 -10.12
N LEU A 166 12.30 11.35 -11.09
CA LEU A 166 12.29 10.21 -12.01
C LEU A 166 13.28 10.44 -13.17
N SER A 167 13.95 9.37 -13.58
CA SER A 167 14.76 9.37 -14.80
C SER A 167 13.86 9.56 -16.03
N PRO A 168 14.23 10.47 -16.96
CA PRO A 168 13.55 10.57 -18.25
C PRO A 168 14.00 9.48 -19.24
N ASN A 169 15.07 8.73 -18.93
CA ASN A 169 15.67 7.76 -19.85
C ASN A 169 15.18 6.33 -19.62
N ARG A 170 14.49 6.06 -18.51
CA ARG A 170 13.94 4.74 -18.23
C ARG A 170 12.70 4.84 -17.34
N THR A 171 11.60 4.25 -17.80
CA THR A 171 10.34 4.25 -17.06
C THR A 171 10.46 3.42 -15.78
N SER A 172 9.90 3.94 -14.68
CA SER A 172 9.77 3.25 -13.40
C SER A 172 8.42 2.52 -13.36
N GLU A 173 8.44 1.20 -13.47
CA GLU A 173 7.25 0.35 -13.62
C GLU A 173 7.24 -0.81 -12.63
N GLY A 174 6.08 -1.45 -12.49
CA GLY A 174 5.92 -2.62 -11.65
C GLY A 174 4.52 -3.19 -11.66
N THR A 175 4.20 -3.94 -10.60
CA THR A 175 2.91 -4.60 -10.41
C THR A 175 2.33 -4.29 -9.05
N LEU A 176 1.03 -4.01 -9.02
CA LEU A 176 0.21 -3.97 -7.81
C LEU A 176 -0.71 -5.19 -7.81
N THR A 177 -0.57 -6.04 -6.81
CA THR A 177 -1.52 -7.12 -6.54
C THR A 177 -2.48 -6.65 -5.46
N ILE A 178 -3.77 -6.67 -5.74
CA ILE A 178 -4.86 -6.30 -4.83
C ILE A 178 -5.58 -7.57 -4.38
N MET A 179 -5.77 -7.70 -3.07
CA MET A 179 -6.51 -8.78 -2.44
C MET A 179 -7.73 -8.18 -1.78
N ARG A 180 -8.91 -8.46 -2.34
CA ARG A 180 -10.20 -8.08 -1.76
C ARG A 180 -10.59 -9.13 -0.72
N ARG A 181 -10.62 -8.71 0.54
CA ARG A 181 -10.93 -9.56 1.71
C ARG A 181 -12.29 -9.23 2.33
N SER A 182 -12.84 -8.09 1.99
CA SER A 182 -14.14 -7.58 2.45
C SER A 182 -14.82 -6.81 1.33
N GLU A 183 -16.08 -6.44 1.52
CA GLU A 183 -16.84 -5.71 0.50
C GLU A 183 -16.13 -4.41 0.08
N ASN A 184 -15.54 -3.68 1.03
CA ASN A 184 -14.96 -2.36 0.82
C ASN A 184 -13.45 -2.29 1.04
N GLY A 185 -12.73 -3.41 0.96
CA GLY A 185 -11.28 -3.39 1.14
C GLY A 185 -10.59 -4.73 1.30
N GLY A 186 -9.34 -4.67 1.71
CA GLY A 186 -8.51 -5.83 1.98
C GLY A 186 -7.05 -5.45 2.12
N THR A 187 -6.18 -6.20 1.45
CA THR A 187 -4.73 -5.94 1.46
C THR A 187 -4.19 -5.78 0.03
N PHE A 188 -3.02 -5.19 -0.12
CA PHE A 188 -2.29 -5.12 -1.38
C PHE A 188 -0.81 -5.44 -1.17
N ASN A 189 -0.20 -5.94 -2.23
CA ASN A 189 1.25 -6.08 -2.37
C ASN A 189 1.66 -5.26 -3.59
N SER A 190 2.80 -4.59 -3.53
CA SER A 190 3.35 -3.85 -4.67
C SER A 190 4.81 -4.20 -4.86
N GLU A 191 5.24 -4.25 -6.11
CA GLU A 191 6.66 -4.34 -6.48
C GLU A 191 6.89 -3.45 -7.69
N PHE A 192 7.79 -2.46 -7.58
CA PHE A 192 8.12 -1.58 -8.70
C PHE A 192 9.54 -1.04 -8.59
N VAL A 193 10.19 -0.85 -9.73
CA VAL A 193 11.55 -0.31 -9.81
C VAL A 193 11.50 1.21 -9.88
N VAL A 194 12.37 1.91 -9.15
CA VAL A 194 12.53 3.36 -9.22
C VAL A 194 13.86 3.72 -9.87
N TYR A 195 13.82 4.12 -11.14
CA TYR A 195 14.96 4.72 -11.82
C TYR A 195 14.98 6.21 -11.53
N GLY A 196 15.87 6.63 -10.63
CA GLY A 196 15.99 8.01 -10.19
C GLY A 196 16.89 8.87 -11.08
N LEU A 197 16.51 10.14 -11.24
CA LEU A 197 17.42 11.23 -11.58
C LEU A 197 17.80 11.94 -10.29
N ILE A 198 19.08 11.92 -9.96
CA ILE A 198 19.61 12.52 -8.74
C ILE A 198 20.34 13.80 -9.11
N THR A 199 19.84 14.93 -8.64
CA THR A 199 20.45 16.24 -8.87
C THR A 199 21.14 16.72 -7.60
N PHE A 200 22.42 17.05 -7.73
CA PHE A 200 23.24 17.63 -6.68
C PHE A 200 23.43 19.11 -6.98
N THR A 201 23.05 19.97 -6.03
CA THR A 201 23.22 21.43 -6.15
C THR A 201 24.17 21.92 -5.07
N ARG A 202 25.29 22.54 -5.45
CA ARG A 202 26.29 23.04 -4.52
C ARG A 202 25.76 24.24 -3.75
N ALA A 203 25.95 24.24 -2.44
CA ALA A 203 25.37 25.25 -1.57
C ALA A 203 26.03 26.65 -1.73
N SER A 204 27.29 26.72 -2.17
CA SER A 204 28.05 27.98 -2.24
C SER A 204 27.68 28.85 -3.44
N ASP A 205 27.36 28.24 -4.58
CA ASP A 205 27.24 28.92 -5.88
C ASP A 205 26.09 28.39 -6.74
N GLY A 206 25.38 27.35 -6.30
CA GLY A 206 24.27 26.75 -7.05
C GLY A 206 24.70 25.85 -8.20
N ALA A 207 25.98 25.49 -8.34
CA ALA A 207 26.43 24.59 -9.40
C ALA A 207 25.72 23.23 -9.32
N GLU A 208 25.27 22.71 -10.48
CA GLU A 208 24.52 21.45 -10.53
C GLU A 208 25.28 20.30 -11.19
N ARG A 209 25.05 19.09 -10.69
CA ARG A 209 25.50 17.82 -11.28
C ARG A 209 24.36 16.81 -11.19
N SER A 210 24.21 15.96 -12.20
CA SER A 210 23.11 15.01 -12.25
C SER A 210 23.61 13.59 -12.52
N LEU A 211 23.17 12.65 -11.68
CA LEU A 211 23.39 11.22 -11.84
C LEU A 211 22.08 10.57 -12.23
N ASP A 212 22.02 10.00 -13.43
CA ASP A 212 20.83 9.35 -13.95
C ASP A 212 20.95 7.83 -13.85
N ILE A 213 20.25 7.23 -12.86
CA ILE A 213 20.23 5.78 -12.66
C ILE A 213 19.60 5.07 -13.87
N GLY A 214 18.66 5.71 -14.56
CA GLY A 214 18.01 5.14 -15.75
C GLY A 214 18.94 4.97 -16.95
N LYS A 215 20.08 5.68 -16.98
CA LYS A 215 21.14 5.49 -17.99
C LYS A 215 22.14 4.40 -17.63
N MET A 216 22.13 3.91 -16.39
CA MET A 216 23.07 2.88 -15.96
C MET A 216 22.68 1.52 -16.53
N ASP A 217 23.69 0.75 -16.92
CA ASP A 217 23.56 -0.66 -17.22
C ASP A 217 23.58 -1.43 -15.89
N LEU A 218 22.40 -1.83 -15.42
CA LEU A 218 22.22 -2.45 -14.11
C LEU A 218 21.80 -3.91 -14.29
N GLY A 219 22.59 -4.82 -13.71
CA GLY A 219 22.20 -6.22 -13.60
C GLY A 219 21.03 -6.41 -12.63
N ALA A 220 20.41 -7.60 -12.68
CA ALA A 220 19.23 -7.93 -11.86
C ALA A 220 19.43 -7.71 -10.35
N LYS A 221 20.64 -8.00 -9.83
CA LYS A 221 20.99 -7.77 -8.42
C LYS A 221 20.91 -6.29 -8.05
N SER A 222 21.38 -5.42 -8.94
CA SER A 222 21.36 -3.96 -8.75
C SER A 222 19.96 -3.39 -8.86
N ILE A 223 19.19 -3.87 -9.84
CA ILE A 223 17.78 -3.51 -9.97
C ILE A 223 17.00 -3.87 -8.70
N ALA A 224 17.26 -5.03 -8.10
CA ALA A 224 16.60 -5.44 -6.86
C ALA A 224 16.82 -4.47 -5.69
N LYS A 225 17.94 -3.73 -5.67
CA LYS A 225 18.27 -2.74 -4.63
C LYS A 225 17.55 -1.39 -4.77
N ILE A 226 17.00 -1.12 -5.95
CA ILE A 226 16.17 0.07 -6.28
C ILE A 226 14.71 -0.33 -6.56
N THR A 227 14.33 -1.56 -6.20
CA THR A 227 12.97 -2.07 -6.31
C THR A 227 12.25 -1.94 -4.99
N LEU A 228 11.22 -1.09 -4.97
CA LEU A 228 10.33 -0.89 -3.84
C LEU A 228 9.33 -2.03 -3.73
N ARG A 229 9.23 -2.61 -2.53
CA ARG A 229 8.30 -3.71 -2.25
C ARG A 229 7.44 -3.45 -1.03
N THR A 230 6.14 -3.59 -1.18
CA THR A 230 5.17 -3.57 -0.07
C THR A 230 4.48 -4.92 -0.01
N SER A 231 4.23 -5.43 1.20
CA SER A 231 3.51 -6.69 1.41
C SER A 231 2.43 -6.51 2.48
N GLY A 232 1.20 -6.93 2.17
CA GLY A 232 0.09 -7.00 3.11
C GLY A 232 -0.44 -5.66 3.59
N ALA A 233 -0.13 -4.55 2.90
CA ALA A 233 -0.61 -3.24 3.32
C ALA A 233 -2.13 -3.14 3.14
N PRO A 234 -2.86 -2.50 4.07
CA PRO A 234 -4.32 -2.43 3.98
C PRO A 234 -4.75 -1.49 2.83
N TRP A 235 -5.92 -1.72 2.26
CA TRP A 235 -6.58 -0.76 1.38
C TRP A 235 -8.09 -0.75 1.61
N GLN A 236 -8.73 0.37 1.23
CA GLN A 236 -10.18 0.52 1.18
C GLN A 236 -10.67 1.04 -0.17
N SER A 237 -11.92 0.76 -0.51
CA SER A 237 -12.60 1.43 -1.59
C SER A 237 -13.00 2.84 -1.16
N SER A 238 -12.57 3.86 -1.91
CA SER A 238 -13.11 5.21 -1.79
C SER A 238 -14.35 5.36 -2.67
N SER A 239 -15.42 5.96 -2.13
CA SER A 239 -16.50 6.46 -2.98
C SER A 239 -15.97 7.62 -3.85
N ARG A 240 -16.41 7.69 -5.11
CA ARG A 240 -16.00 8.74 -6.07
C ARG A 240 -16.31 10.17 -5.59
N SER A 241 -17.12 10.33 -4.55
CA SER A 241 -17.63 11.61 -4.01
C SER A 241 -17.01 12.04 -2.66
N GLY A 242 -16.16 11.21 -2.04
CA GLY A 242 -15.78 11.35 -0.63
C GLY A 242 -14.46 12.08 -0.33
N GLY A 243 -14.07 13.11 -1.09
CA GLY A 243 -12.88 13.93 -0.80
C GLY A 243 -11.52 13.21 -0.88
N SER A 244 -11.51 11.91 -1.17
CA SER A 244 -10.32 11.10 -1.42
C SER A 244 -9.57 11.60 -2.65
N LEU A 245 -8.26 11.82 -2.52
CA LEU A 245 -7.42 12.10 -3.69
C LEU A 245 -7.23 10.84 -4.55
N ASN A 246 -7.53 9.65 -4.02
CA ASN A 246 -7.37 8.39 -4.75
C ASN A 246 -8.73 7.83 -5.18
N THR A 247 -8.86 7.47 -6.46
CA THR A 247 -10.14 7.07 -7.09
C THR A 247 -10.38 5.57 -6.96
N GLY A 248 -11.38 5.16 -6.17
CA GLY A 248 -11.81 3.77 -6.02
C GLY A 248 -10.85 2.86 -5.24
N PHE A 249 -9.68 3.37 -4.85
CA PHE A 249 -8.64 2.67 -4.12
C PHE A 249 -7.96 3.65 -3.16
N GLN A 250 -7.93 3.35 -1.87
CA GLN A 250 -7.18 4.10 -0.86
C GLN A 250 -6.14 3.17 -0.25
N ALA A 251 -4.88 3.32 -0.66
CA ALA A 251 -3.77 2.56 -0.12
C ALA A 251 -3.51 2.95 1.36
N GLY A 252 -3.08 2.01 2.18
CA GLY A 252 -2.68 2.32 3.56
C GLY A 252 -3.82 2.82 4.45
N VAL A 253 -5.08 2.50 4.15
CA VAL A 253 -6.21 2.82 5.03
C VAL A 253 -6.86 1.52 5.50
N THR A 254 -7.10 1.39 6.79
CA THR A 254 -7.82 0.24 7.39
C THR A 254 -9.31 0.36 7.15
N THR A 255 -10.08 -0.73 7.32
CA THR A 255 -11.55 -0.72 7.21
C THR A 255 -12.27 0.34 8.07
N LEU A 256 -11.60 0.88 9.09
CA LEU A 256 -12.09 1.92 9.98
C LEU A 256 -11.74 3.35 9.51
N GLY A 257 -11.20 3.53 8.30
CA GLY A 257 -10.78 4.84 7.78
C GLY A 257 -9.48 5.38 8.38
N ARG A 258 -8.77 4.57 9.20
CA ARG A 258 -7.49 4.98 9.79
C ARG A 258 -6.35 4.80 8.80
N ALA A 259 -5.63 5.88 8.53
CA ALA A 259 -4.37 5.85 7.77
C ALA A 259 -3.27 5.07 8.51
N VAL A 260 -2.52 4.28 7.77
CA VAL A 260 -1.46 3.38 8.20
C VAL A 260 -0.26 3.60 7.29
N THR A 261 0.88 3.87 7.90
CA THR A 261 2.16 3.89 7.19
C THR A 261 2.51 2.48 6.73
N PHE A 262 2.91 2.34 5.48
CA PHE A 262 3.47 1.11 4.94
C PHE A 262 4.86 1.43 4.37
N GLY A 263 5.76 0.46 4.45
CA GLY A 263 7.15 0.67 4.09
C GLY A 263 7.68 -0.41 3.19
N GLU A 264 8.89 -0.15 2.70
CA GLU A 264 9.66 -1.11 1.94
C GLU A 264 10.03 -2.33 2.80
N ASN A 265 9.63 -3.52 2.33
CA ASN A 265 9.86 -4.80 3.00
C ASN A 265 11.01 -5.61 2.35
N SER A 266 11.86 -4.97 1.55
CA SER A 266 12.97 -5.63 0.84
C SER A 266 14.27 -5.58 1.64
N ARG A 267 14.89 -6.74 1.90
CA ARG A 267 16.22 -6.82 2.54
C ARG A 267 17.36 -6.40 1.62
N LEU A 268 17.12 -6.38 0.31
CA LEU A 268 18.09 -5.97 -0.70
C LEU A 268 18.09 -4.46 -0.92
N ALA A 269 17.15 -3.73 -0.32
CA ALA A 269 16.98 -2.32 -0.57
C ALA A 269 18.19 -1.49 -0.13
N ASN A 270 18.67 -0.64 -1.04
CA ASN A 270 19.56 0.45 -0.67
C ASN A 270 18.81 1.66 -0.11
N HIS A 271 17.52 1.51 0.08
CA HIS A 271 16.62 2.53 0.55
C HIS A 271 15.79 1.98 1.72
N GLN A 272 15.16 2.90 2.45
CA GLN A 272 14.18 2.57 3.47
C GLN A 272 12.99 3.48 3.25
N VAL A 273 12.25 3.27 2.16
CA VAL A 273 11.12 4.14 1.84
C VAL A 273 9.92 3.77 2.70
N ILE A 274 9.34 4.79 3.33
CA ILE A 274 8.14 4.66 4.13
C ILE A 274 7.11 5.65 3.59
N LEU A 275 5.93 5.15 3.26
CA LEU A 275 4.87 5.89 2.59
C LEU A 275 3.57 5.85 3.39
N VAL A 276 2.74 6.87 3.19
CA VAL A 276 1.35 6.92 3.64
C VAL A 276 0.50 7.52 2.51
N ALA A 277 -0.71 7.02 2.29
CA ALA A 277 -1.61 7.57 1.28
C ALA A 277 -2.58 8.61 1.86
N PHE A 278 -3.17 9.41 0.96
CA PHE A 278 -4.22 10.41 1.25
C PHE A 278 -5.61 9.99 0.75
#